data_AF-A0A3D2RE09-F1
#
_entry.id   AF-A0A3D2RE09-F1
#
_cell.length_a   1.000
_cell.length_b   1.000
_cell.length_c   1.000
_cell.angle_alpha   90.00
_cell.angle_beta   90.00
_cell.angle_gamma   90.00
#
_symmetry.space_group_name_H-M   'P 1'
#
loop_
_entity.id
_entity.type
_entity.pdbx_description
1 polymer ?
#
loop_
_entity_poly.entity_id
_entity_poly.type
_entity_poly.pdbx_seq_one_letter_code
_entity_poly.pdbx_strand_id
1 'polypeptide(L)'
;SFILAGLYEGKPFNACNDITIDEKGRIYFSDPRYLGHEPVDQPVMGVYRIDTDGSVQRIITDAGKPNGVAISPDQKTLYVVSNDNGSTGLDRLPEGVSTRKGRMALLAYDLHENGTATFRKELVDYWPEDGPDGLVCDKSGNLYVAERSLKRPGIAIRDPEGKELGFIPTEVPTNVGFGRGKDANLLYITAGTSLYSIRLNTLGYHLPSHHE
;
A
#
# COMPACT_ATOMS: atom_id res chain seq x y z
N SER A 1 22.56 -6.63 10.34
CA SER A 1 21.45 -6.29 9.44
C SER A 1 21.93 -6.45 8.02
N PHE A 2 21.05 -6.80 7.08
CA PHE A 2 21.35 -6.89 5.66
C PHE A 2 20.47 -5.89 4.91
N ILE A 3 21.04 -5.23 3.90
CA ILE A 3 20.29 -4.36 2.98
C ILE A 3 19.92 -5.20 1.76
N LEU A 4 18.62 -5.34 1.47
CA LEU A 4 18.14 -6.09 0.31
C LEU A 4 18.29 -5.28 -0.99
N ALA A 5 17.94 -4.00 -0.95
CA ALA A 5 18.16 -3.03 -2.01
C ALA A 5 18.28 -1.63 -1.42
N GLY A 6 19.27 -0.86 -1.88
CA GLY A 6 19.40 0.56 -1.53
C GLY A 6 19.45 1.49 -2.75
N LEU A 7 19.63 0.92 -3.95
CA LEU A 7 19.79 1.64 -5.20
C LEU A 7 18.96 0.99 -6.30
N TYR A 8 18.50 1.82 -7.23
CA TYR A 8 17.99 1.39 -8.54
C TYR A 8 18.65 2.25 -9.62
N GLU A 9 19.19 1.60 -10.65
CA GLU A 9 19.96 2.25 -11.73
C GLU A 9 21.07 3.17 -11.21
N GLY A 10 21.76 2.73 -10.15
CA GLY A 10 22.88 3.47 -9.54
C GLY A 10 22.48 4.67 -8.67
N LYS A 11 21.18 4.89 -8.46
CA LYS A 11 20.64 6.01 -7.67
C LYS A 11 19.87 5.52 -6.43
N PRO A 12 19.87 6.27 -5.32
CA PRO A 12 19.02 5.98 -4.17
C PRO A 12 17.53 5.92 -4.53
N PHE A 13 16.75 5.13 -3.78
CA PHE A 13 15.29 5.30 -3.74
C PHE A 13 14.93 6.64 -3.07
N ASN A 14 13.75 7.18 -3.36
CA ASN A 14 13.34 8.50 -2.88
C ASN A 14 13.02 8.52 -1.37
N ALA A 15 12.17 7.60 -0.92
CA ALA A 15 11.87 7.23 0.46
C ALA A 15 10.82 6.11 0.45
N CYS A 16 11.27 4.86 0.52
CA CYS A 16 10.39 3.69 0.53
C CYS A 16 9.34 3.76 1.65
N ASN A 17 8.14 3.23 1.42
CA ASN A 17 7.02 3.41 2.34
C ASN A 17 6.34 2.12 2.79
N ASP A 18 5.78 1.31 1.88
CA ASP A 18 5.12 0.04 2.21
C ASP A 18 5.60 -1.11 1.33
N ILE A 19 5.29 -2.35 1.72
CA ILE A 19 5.83 -3.57 1.13
C ILE A 19 4.84 -4.75 1.14
N THR A 20 4.87 -5.58 0.10
CA THR A 20 4.19 -6.88 0.04
C THR A 20 5.09 -7.91 -0.63
N ILE A 21 4.79 -9.19 -0.46
CA ILE A 21 5.55 -10.31 -1.01
C ILE A 21 4.59 -11.24 -1.73
N ASP A 22 4.99 -11.81 -2.85
CA ASP A 22 4.22 -12.82 -3.56
C ASP A 22 4.60 -14.26 -3.18
N GLU A 23 3.86 -15.24 -3.69
CA GLU A 23 4.13 -16.67 -3.44
C GLU A 23 5.43 -17.19 -4.08
N LYS A 24 6.06 -16.40 -4.97
CA LYS A 24 7.38 -16.71 -5.56
C LYS A 24 8.52 -16.09 -4.77
N GLY A 25 8.24 -15.42 -3.64
CA GLY A 25 9.23 -14.77 -2.78
C GLY A 25 9.76 -13.45 -3.33
N ARG A 26 9.13 -12.87 -4.36
CA ARG A 26 9.47 -11.54 -4.88
C ARG A 26 8.88 -10.47 -3.97
N ILE A 27 9.62 -9.40 -3.74
CA ILE A 27 9.27 -8.33 -2.82
C ILE A 27 8.85 -7.11 -3.62
N TYR A 28 7.67 -6.55 -3.34
CA TYR A 28 7.10 -5.40 -4.01
C TYR A 28 7.01 -4.25 -3.01
N PHE A 29 7.52 -3.05 -3.35
CA PHE A 29 7.54 -1.93 -2.41
C PHE A 29 7.32 -0.59 -3.11
N SER A 30 6.69 0.34 -2.41
CA SER A 30 6.41 1.70 -2.88
C SER A 30 7.52 2.69 -2.51
N ASP A 31 7.74 3.68 -3.37
CA ASP A 31 8.76 4.72 -3.22
C ASP A 31 8.21 6.16 -3.48
N PRO A 32 7.34 6.69 -2.60
CA PRO A 32 6.56 7.91 -2.86
C PRO A 32 7.19 9.26 -2.49
N ARG A 33 8.18 9.30 -1.60
CA ARG A 33 8.65 10.54 -0.94
C ARG A 33 7.54 11.43 -0.34
N TYR A 34 7.23 11.23 0.94
CA TYR A 34 6.29 12.10 1.67
C TYR A 34 6.95 13.17 2.53
N LEU A 35 8.08 12.83 3.14
CA LEU A 35 8.75 13.61 4.19
C LEU A 35 10.25 13.70 3.90
N GLY A 36 10.93 14.63 4.58
CA GLY A 36 12.39 14.71 4.63
C GLY A 36 13.01 15.76 3.72
N HIS A 37 14.35 15.80 3.73
CA HIS A 37 15.18 16.81 3.05
C HIS A 37 16.09 16.27 1.93
N GLU A 38 16.33 14.97 1.91
CA GLU A 38 17.09 14.26 0.88
C GLU A 38 16.52 14.51 -0.53
N PRO A 39 17.38 14.48 -1.57
CA PRO A 39 16.95 14.61 -2.96
C PRO A 39 15.97 13.52 -3.39
N VAL A 40 15.13 13.86 -4.38
CA VAL A 40 14.37 12.87 -5.16
C VAL A 40 15.27 12.44 -6.31
N ASP A 41 15.86 11.26 -6.20
CA ASP A 41 16.85 10.75 -7.15
C ASP A 41 16.22 9.91 -8.27
N GLN A 42 15.13 9.20 -7.97
CA GLN A 42 14.36 8.46 -8.96
C GLN A 42 13.43 9.41 -9.72
N PRO A 43 13.29 9.26 -11.05
CA PRO A 43 12.52 10.19 -11.89
C PRO A 43 11.00 10.14 -11.65
N VAL A 44 10.51 9.12 -10.93
CA VAL A 44 9.09 8.90 -10.64
C VAL A 44 8.93 8.37 -9.23
N MET A 45 7.77 8.65 -8.65
CA MET A 45 7.27 7.97 -7.45
C MET A 45 6.64 6.65 -7.91
N GLY A 46 7.31 5.53 -7.62
CA GLY A 46 7.03 4.25 -8.27
C GLY A 46 6.82 3.09 -7.31
N VAL A 47 6.40 1.95 -7.87
CA VAL A 47 6.48 0.66 -7.19
C VAL A 47 7.60 -0.14 -7.86
N TYR A 48 8.43 -0.74 -7.02
CA TYR A 48 9.57 -1.56 -7.42
C TYR A 48 9.36 -3.00 -6.97
N ARG A 49 10.07 -3.92 -7.62
CA ARG A 49 10.13 -5.33 -7.27
C ARG A 49 11.58 -5.75 -7.07
N ILE A 50 11.88 -6.46 -6.00
CA ILE A 50 13.12 -7.22 -5.80
C ILE A 50 12.82 -8.68 -6.13
N ASP A 51 13.57 -9.24 -7.06
CA ASP A 51 13.52 -10.67 -7.37
C ASP A 51 14.36 -11.49 -6.39
N THR A 52 14.15 -12.81 -6.39
CA THR A 52 14.84 -13.74 -5.48
C THR A 52 16.34 -13.85 -5.76
N ASP A 53 16.81 -13.41 -6.92
CA ASP A 53 18.22 -13.25 -7.27
C ASP A 53 18.83 -11.90 -6.82
N GLY A 54 18.02 -11.03 -6.21
CA GLY A 54 18.41 -9.70 -5.75
C GLY A 54 18.32 -8.60 -6.81
N SER A 55 17.93 -8.92 -8.05
CA SER A 55 17.71 -7.90 -9.07
C SER A 55 16.49 -7.03 -8.73
N VAL A 56 16.54 -5.76 -9.13
CA VAL A 56 15.46 -4.79 -8.85
C VAL A 56 14.89 -4.28 -10.16
N GLN A 57 13.56 -4.23 -10.24
CA GLN A 57 12.80 -3.71 -11.39
C GLN A 57 11.84 -2.62 -10.93
N ARG A 58 11.73 -1.52 -11.68
CA ARG A 58 10.62 -0.57 -11.51
C ARG A 58 9.42 -1.09 -12.30
N ILE A 59 8.32 -1.39 -11.62
CA ILE A 59 7.18 -2.08 -12.24
C ILE A 59 5.93 -1.21 -12.41
N ILE A 60 5.79 -0.12 -11.65
CA ILE A 60 4.67 0.83 -11.76
C ILE A 60 5.22 2.25 -11.68
N THR A 61 4.77 3.09 -12.60
CA THR A 61 5.19 4.51 -12.74
C THR A 61 4.03 5.48 -12.88
N ASP A 62 2.79 4.97 -12.93
CA ASP A 62 1.59 5.72 -13.27
C ASP A 62 0.59 5.81 -12.11
N ALA A 63 1.01 5.44 -10.90
CA ALA A 63 0.18 5.46 -9.70
C ALA A 63 0.02 6.86 -9.09
N GLY A 64 0.82 7.87 -9.49
CA GLY A 64 0.93 9.13 -8.75
C GLY A 64 1.95 8.98 -7.62
N LYS A 65 1.54 9.05 -6.35
CA LYS A 65 2.40 8.72 -5.20
C LYS A 65 1.91 7.43 -4.52
N PRO A 66 2.57 6.28 -4.77
CA PRO A 66 2.13 5.00 -4.24
C PRO A 66 2.40 4.88 -2.74
N ASN A 67 1.46 4.32 -1.98
CA ASN A 67 1.65 4.05 -0.55
C ASN A 67 1.53 2.54 -0.29
N GLY A 68 0.45 2.10 0.37
CA GLY A 68 0.14 0.69 0.57
C GLY A 68 0.13 -0.10 -0.74
N VAL A 69 0.70 -1.30 -0.66
CA VAL A 69 0.73 -2.29 -1.73
C VAL A 69 0.29 -3.64 -1.18
N ALA A 70 -0.58 -4.35 -1.90
CA ALA A 70 -1.04 -5.68 -1.50
C ALA A 70 -1.28 -6.56 -2.72
N ILE A 71 -0.94 -7.85 -2.62
CA ILE A 71 -1.22 -8.84 -3.67
C ILE A 71 -2.48 -9.62 -3.31
N SER A 72 -3.34 -9.86 -4.29
CA SER A 72 -4.54 -10.69 -4.10
C SER A 72 -4.16 -12.14 -3.74
N PRO A 73 -5.00 -12.86 -2.98
CA PRO A 73 -4.73 -14.26 -2.64
C PRO A 73 -4.47 -15.17 -3.83
N ASP A 74 -5.11 -14.89 -4.97
CA ASP A 74 -4.95 -15.65 -6.22
C ASP A 74 -3.71 -15.28 -7.05
N GLN A 75 -2.88 -14.36 -6.54
CA GLN A 75 -1.63 -13.88 -7.17
C GLN A 75 -1.82 -13.19 -8.53
N LYS A 76 -3.02 -12.71 -8.86
CA LYS A 76 -3.33 -12.10 -10.16
C LYS A 76 -3.52 -10.59 -10.13
N THR A 77 -3.57 -9.99 -8.95
CA THR A 77 -3.79 -8.55 -8.81
C THR A 77 -2.80 -7.96 -7.82
N LEU A 78 -2.13 -6.88 -8.23
CA LEU A 78 -1.40 -6.00 -7.33
C LEU A 78 -2.27 -4.76 -7.10
N TYR A 79 -2.73 -4.59 -5.86
CA TYR A 79 -3.42 -3.39 -5.42
C TYR A 79 -2.40 -2.37 -4.95
N VAL A 80 -2.60 -1.11 -5.35
CA VAL A 80 -1.75 0.02 -4.97
C VAL A 80 -2.65 1.15 -4.58
N VAL A 81 -2.45 1.73 -3.40
CA VAL A 81 -3.08 3.00 -3.08
C VAL A 81 -2.24 4.16 -3.59
N SER A 82 -2.91 5.20 -4.06
CA SER A 82 -2.34 6.46 -4.46
C SER A 82 -2.73 7.54 -3.47
N ASN A 83 -1.72 8.19 -2.89
CA ASN A 83 -1.88 9.34 -2.00
C ASN A 83 -1.01 10.50 -2.50
N ASP A 84 -1.33 11.01 -3.69
CA ASP A 84 -0.59 12.13 -4.26
C ASP A 84 -0.99 13.45 -3.63
N ASN A 85 -0.45 13.70 -2.44
CA ASN A 85 -0.61 14.96 -1.72
C ASN A 85 0.16 16.14 -2.32
N GLY A 86 0.75 16.03 -3.52
CA GLY A 86 1.35 17.17 -4.22
C GLY A 86 2.58 17.81 -3.57
N SER A 87 3.17 17.18 -2.54
CA SER A 87 4.37 17.67 -1.85
C SER A 87 5.36 16.53 -1.61
N THR A 88 6.65 16.82 -1.60
CA THR A 88 7.72 15.86 -1.22
C THR A 88 8.33 16.14 0.15
N GLY A 89 7.70 17.02 0.92
CA GLY A 89 8.12 17.41 2.27
C GLY A 89 6.95 18.03 3.03
N LEU A 90 5.91 17.23 3.28
CA LEU A 90 4.71 17.68 4.00
C LEU A 90 5.04 18.24 5.39
N ASP A 91 6.04 17.68 6.05
CA ASP A 91 6.59 18.12 7.34
C ASP A 91 7.14 19.55 7.36
N ARG A 92 7.37 20.12 6.17
CA ARG A 92 7.98 21.45 5.98
C ARG A 92 7.00 22.47 5.45
N LEU A 93 5.74 22.08 5.23
CA LEU A 93 4.68 23.02 4.90
C LEU A 93 4.14 23.66 6.19
N PRO A 94 3.77 24.95 6.16
CA PRO A 94 3.04 25.55 7.27
C PRO A 94 1.71 24.81 7.48
N GLU A 95 1.27 24.73 8.73
CA GLU A 95 -0.01 24.13 9.08
C GLU A 95 -1.16 24.83 8.35
N GLY A 96 -2.11 24.04 7.84
CA GLY A 96 -3.28 24.55 7.11
C GLY A 96 -3.03 24.92 5.64
N VAL A 97 -1.80 24.78 5.12
CA VAL A 97 -1.51 25.02 3.69
C VAL A 97 -1.92 23.81 2.86
N SER A 98 -2.91 24.00 2.00
CA SER A 98 -3.30 23.01 1.01
C SER A 98 -2.34 23.00 -0.18
N THR A 99 -1.96 21.80 -0.61
CA THR A 99 -1.22 21.56 -1.84
C THR A 99 -2.20 21.24 -2.98
N ARG A 100 -1.71 21.32 -4.22
CA ARG A 100 -2.43 20.76 -5.36
C ARG A 100 -2.22 19.25 -5.38
N LYS A 101 -3.19 18.50 -4.86
CA LYS A 101 -3.17 17.04 -4.90
C LYS A 101 -3.21 16.52 -6.35
N GLY A 102 -2.53 15.42 -6.59
CA GLY A 102 -2.68 14.58 -7.77
C GLY A 102 -3.73 13.51 -7.55
N ARG A 103 -3.44 12.28 -7.98
CA ARG A 103 -4.34 11.13 -7.83
C ARG A 103 -4.51 10.73 -6.35
N MET A 104 -5.76 10.48 -5.94
CA MET A 104 -6.13 9.95 -4.62
C MET A 104 -7.03 8.74 -4.85
N ALA A 105 -6.47 7.52 -4.83
CA ALA A 105 -7.16 6.37 -5.40
C ALA A 105 -6.77 5.03 -4.78
N LEU A 106 -7.67 4.05 -4.85
CA LEU A 106 -7.33 2.63 -4.77
C LEU A 106 -7.25 2.07 -6.19
N LEU A 107 -6.08 1.57 -6.57
CA LEU A 107 -5.79 1.10 -7.93
C LEU A 107 -5.62 -0.41 -7.95
N ALA A 108 -6.03 -1.04 -9.04
CA ALA A 108 -5.77 -2.43 -9.34
C ALA A 108 -4.90 -2.54 -10.60
N TYR A 109 -3.88 -3.40 -10.51
CA TYR A 109 -3.02 -3.78 -11.61
C TYR A 109 -3.11 -5.29 -11.84
N ASP A 110 -3.17 -5.72 -13.11
CA ASP A 110 -2.94 -7.10 -13.48
C ASP A 110 -1.51 -7.49 -13.10
N LEU A 111 -1.35 -8.43 -12.18
CA LEU A 111 -0.06 -8.98 -11.80
C LEU A 111 0.25 -10.18 -12.70
N HIS A 112 1.31 -10.04 -13.50
CA HIS A 112 1.73 -11.07 -14.45
C HIS A 112 2.62 -12.12 -13.78
N GLU A 113 2.71 -13.29 -14.40
CA GLU A 113 3.50 -14.41 -13.87
C GLU A 113 5.00 -14.08 -13.72
N ASN A 114 5.54 -13.28 -14.64
CA ASN A 114 6.91 -12.75 -14.61
C ASN A 114 7.09 -11.61 -13.58
N GLY A 115 6.02 -11.25 -12.86
CA GLY A 115 5.98 -10.28 -11.77
C GLY A 115 5.89 -8.83 -12.20
N THR A 116 5.74 -8.54 -13.50
CA THR A 116 5.40 -7.19 -13.95
C THR A 116 3.93 -6.90 -13.67
N ALA A 117 3.56 -5.63 -13.71
CA ALA A 117 2.19 -5.19 -13.46
C ALA A 117 1.68 -4.32 -14.62
N THR A 118 0.39 -4.41 -14.95
CA THR A 118 -0.25 -3.51 -15.93
C THR A 118 -1.47 -2.87 -15.31
N PHE A 119 -1.63 -1.56 -15.49
CA PHE A 119 -2.78 -0.86 -14.95
C PHE A 119 -4.08 -1.48 -15.48
N ARG A 120 -4.94 -1.90 -14.55
CA ARG A 120 -6.24 -2.50 -14.88
C ARG A 120 -7.34 -1.45 -14.75
N LYS A 121 -7.51 -0.90 -13.54
CA LYS A 121 -8.53 0.12 -13.25
C LYS A 121 -8.28 0.85 -11.94
N GLU A 122 -8.89 2.01 -11.83
CA GLU A 122 -9.19 2.67 -10.56
C GLU A 122 -10.42 2.01 -9.94
N LEU A 123 -10.28 1.47 -8.74
CA LEU A 123 -11.38 0.83 -8.00
C LEU A 123 -12.22 1.87 -7.25
N VAL A 124 -11.56 2.86 -6.66
CA VAL A 124 -12.18 3.93 -5.87
C VAL A 124 -11.40 5.21 -6.10
N ASP A 125 -12.12 6.27 -6.46
CA ASP A 125 -11.64 7.65 -6.48
C ASP A 125 -12.00 8.30 -5.13
N TYR A 126 -10.98 8.83 -4.43
CA TYR A 126 -11.13 9.52 -3.16
C TYR A 126 -11.13 11.05 -3.30
N TRP A 127 -10.91 11.59 -4.49
CA TRP A 127 -10.91 13.04 -4.71
C TRP A 127 -12.26 13.67 -4.30
N PRO A 128 -12.29 14.83 -3.60
CA PRO A 128 -11.16 15.68 -3.21
C PRO A 128 -10.58 15.40 -1.81
N GLU A 129 -11.00 14.32 -1.17
CA GLU A 129 -10.51 13.92 0.16
C GLU A 129 -9.05 13.45 0.09
N ASP A 130 -8.48 13.13 1.25
CA ASP A 130 -7.18 12.45 1.28
C ASP A 130 -7.34 11.00 0.84
N GLY A 131 -6.39 10.55 0.02
CA GLY A 131 -6.32 9.16 -0.42
C GLY A 131 -6.02 8.21 0.74
N PRO A 132 -6.22 6.90 0.52
CA PRO A 132 -5.94 5.88 1.52
C PRO A 132 -4.43 5.71 1.76
N ASP A 133 -4.11 4.88 2.75
CA ASP A 133 -2.75 4.56 3.22
C ASP A 133 -2.50 3.05 3.09
N GLY A 134 -2.09 2.34 4.15
CA GLY A 134 -1.94 0.89 4.10
C GLY A 134 -3.21 0.11 3.74
N LEU A 135 -3.02 -1.09 3.18
CA LEU A 135 -4.10 -2.05 2.90
C LEU A 135 -3.63 -3.51 3.04
N VAL A 136 -4.58 -4.41 3.30
CA VAL A 136 -4.34 -5.87 3.34
C VAL A 136 -5.52 -6.66 2.79
N CYS A 137 -5.29 -7.88 2.35
CA CYS A 137 -6.33 -8.80 1.86
C CYS A 137 -6.73 -9.84 2.94
N ASP A 138 -8.00 -10.21 2.99
CA ASP A 138 -8.44 -11.46 3.60
C ASP A 138 -8.33 -12.66 2.63
N LYS A 139 -8.56 -13.88 3.13
CA LYS A 139 -8.51 -15.11 2.30
C LYS A 139 -9.53 -15.17 1.18
N SER A 140 -10.61 -14.39 1.25
CA SER A 140 -11.63 -14.30 0.21
C SER A 140 -11.30 -13.25 -0.86
N GLY A 141 -10.19 -12.51 -0.68
CA GLY A 141 -9.78 -11.43 -1.57
C GLY A 141 -10.38 -10.07 -1.22
N ASN A 142 -11.12 -9.94 -0.11
CA ASN A 142 -11.61 -8.65 0.32
C ASN A 142 -10.46 -7.79 0.82
N LEU A 143 -10.50 -6.51 0.50
CA LEU A 143 -9.51 -5.50 0.84
C LEU A 143 -9.93 -4.78 2.11
N TYR A 144 -8.98 -4.59 3.02
CA TYR A 144 -9.10 -3.76 4.21
C TYR A 144 -8.21 -2.55 3.97
N VAL A 145 -8.81 -1.39 3.76
CA VAL A 145 -8.13 -0.18 3.30
C VAL A 145 -8.18 0.90 4.38
N ALA A 146 -7.03 1.43 4.77
CA ALA A 146 -6.93 2.54 5.72
C ALA A 146 -7.36 3.87 5.05
N GLU A 147 -8.63 4.25 5.23
CA GLU A 147 -9.17 5.48 4.68
C GLU A 147 -8.92 6.67 5.59
N ARG A 148 -8.23 7.68 5.05
CA ARG A 148 -7.72 8.82 5.81
C ARG A 148 -8.60 10.06 5.80
N SER A 149 -9.75 10.04 5.12
CA SER A 149 -10.64 11.20 5.06
C SER A 149 -11.00 11.66 6.47
N LEU A 150 -10.79 12.94 6.76
CA LEU A 150 -11.17 13.55 8.04
C LEU A 150 -12.69 13.55 8.27
N LYS A 151 -13.49 13.34 7.22
CA LYS A 151 -14.96 13.27 7.32
C LYS A 151 -15.44 11.88 7.77
N ARG A 152 -14.70 10.83 7.45
CA ARG A 152 -15.05 9.43 7.74
C ARG A 152 -13.78 8.57 7.85
N PRO A 153 -12.95 8.77 8.90
CA PRO A 153 -11.73 8.00 9.07
C PRO A 153 -12.04 6.57 9.55
N GLY A 154 -11.34 5.58 8.99
CA GLY A 154 -11.54 4.19 9.37
C GLY A 154 -11.02 3.18 8.36
N ILE A 155 -11.24 1.90 8.65
CA ILE A 155 -10.91 0.81 7.73
C ILE A 155 -12.14 0.48 6.92
N ALA A 156 -12.05 0.70 5.61
CA ALA A 156 -13.10 0.33 4.70
C ALA A 156 -12.83 -1.07 4.14
N ILE A 157 -13.84 -1.95 4.25
CA ILE A 157 -13.77 -3.32 3.75
C ILE A 157 -14.38 -3.31 2.36
N ARG A 158 -13.64 -3.76 1.34
CA ARG A 158 -14.04 -3.71 -0.07
C ARG A 158 -13.92 -5.08 -0.72
N ASP A 159 -14.82 -5.39 -1.65
CA ASP A 159 -14.60 -6.53 -2.53
C ASP A 159 -13.49 -6.24 -3.56
N PRO A 160 -13.00 -7.25 -4.32
CA PRO A 160 -11.96 -7.05 -5.35
C PRO A 160 -12.34 -6.03 -6.43
N GLU A 161 -13.63 -5.73 -6.59
CA GLU A 161 -14.15 -4.76 -7.55
C GLU A 161 -14.19 -3.33 -7.01
N GLY A 162 -13.95 -3.12 -5.72
CA GLY A 162 -13.90 -1.83 -5.04
C GLY A 162 -15.18 -1.47 -4.28
N LYS A 163 -16.20 -2.33 -4.28
CA LYS A 163 -17.47 -2.07 -3.59
C LYS A 163 -17.30 -2.21 -2.08
N GLU A 164 -17.78 -1.22 -1.33
CA GLU A 164 -17.81 -1.28 0.13
C GLU A 164 -18.73 -2.39 0.64
N LEU A 165 -18.17 -3.27 1.47
CA LEU A 165 -18.85 -4.35 2.18
C LEU A 165 -19.10 -4.01 3.65
N GLY A 166 -18.26 -3.14 4.22
CA GLY A 166 -18.32 -2.76 5.63
C GLY A 166 -17.31 -1.68 5.98
N PHE A 167 -17.38 -1.19 7.20
CA PHE A 167 -16.54 -0.09 7.68
C PHE A 167 -16.29 -0.21 9.18
N ILE A 168 -15.03 0.01 9.59
CA ILE A 168 -14.60 0.00 11.00
C ILE A 168 -14.12 1.42 11.33
N PRO A 169 -14.87 2.21 12.10
CA PRO A 169 -14.49 3.59 12.43
C PRO A 169 -13.28 3.63 13.39
N THR A 170 -12.34 4.53 13.12
CA THR A 170 -11.16 4.79 13.95
C THR A 170 -10.80 6.27 13.94
N GLU A 171 -9.76 6.69 14.67
CA GLU A 171 -9.00 7.90 14.31
C GLU A 171 -8.40 7.76 12.90
N VAL A 172 -7.75 8.79 12.34
CA VAL A 172 -7.13 8.72 11.01
C VAL A 172 -6.13 7.55 10.93
N PRO A 173 -6.44 6.47 10.19
CA PRO A 173 -5.62 5.28 10.13
C PRO A 173 -4.42 5.48 9.20
N THR A 174 -3.32 4.80 9.48
CA THR A 174 -2.12 4.79 8.63
C THR A 174 -1.85 3.41 8.03
N ASN A 175 -2.14 2.32 8.74
CA ASN A 175 -1.95 0.98 8.21
C ASN A 175 -2.84 -0.04 8.92
N VAL A 176 -2.93 -1.22 8.34
CA VAL A 176 -3.75 -2.33 8.79
C VAL A 176 -3.05 -3.65 8.47
N GLY A 177 -3.14 -4.63 9.37
CA GLY A 177 -2.54 -5.95 9.14
C GLY A 177 -3.21 -7.03 9.97
N PHE A 178 -3.40 -8.21 9.38
CA PHE A 178 -3.86 -9.38 10.13
C PHE A 178 -2.72 -9.98 10.96
N GLY A 179 -3.03 -10.41 12.19
CA GLY A 179 -2.17 -11.29 12.98
C GLY A 179 -1.90 -12.61 12.26
N ARG A 180 -1.02 -13.47 12.77
CA ARG A 180 -0.67 -14.75 12.12
C ARG A 180 -1.09 -15.96 12.97
N GLY A 181 -1.19 -17.12 12.34
CA GLY A 181 -1.48 -18.39 13.01
C GLY A 181 -2.84 -18.37 13.70
N LYS A 182 -2.87 -18.62 15.02
CA LYS A 182 -4.12 -18.61 15.81
C LYS A 182 -4.83 -17.24 15.83
N ASP A 183 -4.08 -16.18 15.55
CA ASP A 183 -4.59 -14.80 15.53
C ASP A 183 -4.79 -14.29 14.09
N ALA A 184 -4.88 -15.19 13.10
CA ALA A 184 -5.14 -14.84 11.71
C ALA A 184 -6.50 -14.16 11.46
N ASN A 185 -7.41 -14.18 12.43
CA ASN A 185 -8.65 -13.39 12.39
C ASN A 185 -8.61 -12.10 13.22
N LEU A 186 -7.46 -11.73 13.78
CA LEU A 186 -7.28 -10.48 14.51
C LEU A 186 -6.69 -9.43 13.58
N LEU A 187 -7.44 -8.35 13.32
CA LEU A 187 -6.98 -7.22 12.53
C LEU A 187 -6.36 -6.18 13.45
N TYR A 188 -5.09 -5.81 13.21
CA TYR A 188 -4.41 -4.70 13.86
C TYR A 188 -4.49 -3.46 13.00
N ILE A 189 -4.67 -2.29 13.62
CA ILE A 189 -4.84 -1.01 12.93
C ILE A 189 -3.99 0.05 13.63
N THR A 190 -3.09 0.71 12.91
CA THR A 190 -2.40 1.91 13.39
C THR A 190 -3.22 3.13 12.99
N ALA A 191 -3.57 3.99 13.95
CA ALA A 191 -4.35 5.19 13.67
C ALA A 191 -4.02 6.31 14.65
N GLY A 192 -3.71 7.50 14.13
CA GLY A 192 -3.27 8.64 14.93
C GLY A 192 -2.10 8.28 15.86
N THR A 193 -2.37 8.28 17.16
CA THR A 193 -1.39 7.94 18.22
C THR A 193 -1.63 6.55 18.83
N SER A 194 -2.54 5.78 18.25
CA SER A 194 -3.13 4.57 18.83
C SER A 194 -2.85 3.32 17.98
N LEU A 195 -2.83 2.16 18.64
CA LEU A 195 -2.86 0.84 18.02
C LEU A 195 -4.14 0.13 18.47
N TYR A 196 -5.01 -0.19 17.51
CA TYR A 196 -6.26 -0.92 17.74
C TYR A 196 -6.13 -2.38 17.32
N SER A 197 -7.01 -3.22 17.87
CA SER A 197 -7.23 -4.56 17.31
C SER A 197 -8.71 -4.94 17.38
N ILE A 198 -9.18 -5.70 16.38
CA ILE A 198 -10.54 -6.22 16.32
C ILE A 198 -10.55 -7.63 15.76
N ARG A 199 -11.27 -8.54 16.41
CA ARG A 199 -11.43 -9.91 15.94
C ARG A 199 -12.56 -9.98 14.91
N LEU A 200 -12.26 -10.57 13.76
CA LEU A 200 -13.17 -10.70 12.64
C LEU A 200 -13.65 -12.15 12.47
N ASN A 201 -14.70 -12.33 11.66
CA ASN A 201 -15.21 -13.64 11.27
C ASN A 201 -14.57 -14.17 9.97
N THR A 202 -13.47 -13.55 9.53
CA THR A 202 -12.65 -13.95 8.38
C THR A 202 -11.21 -14.15 8.81
N LEU A 203 -10.41 -14.75 7.94
CA LEU A 203 -8.97 -14.91 8.14
C LEU A 203 -8.23 -14.00 7.17
N GLY A 204 -7.17 -13.35 7.65
CA GLY A 204 -6.19 -12.69 6.80
C GLY A 204 -5.57 -13.65 5.81
N TYR A 205 -5.27 -13.16 4.61
CA TYR A 205 -4.41 -13.89 3.70
C TYR A 205 -2.96 -13.75 4.17
N HIS A 206 -2.26 -14.88 4.19
CA HIS A 206 -0.83 -14.94 4.43
C HIS A 206 -0.23 -15.88 3.42
N LEU A 207 1.00 -15.61 3.02
CA LEU A 207 1.74 -16.51 2.15
C LEU A 207 1.73 -17.94 2.72
N PRO A 208 1.54 -18.96 1.88
CA PRO A 208 1.64 -20.34 2.30
C PRO A 208 2.98 -20.59 3.00
N SER A 209 2.96 -21.36 4.09
CA SER A 209 4.22 -21.79 4.71
C SER A 209 4.93 -22.74 3.75
N HIS A 210 6.15 -22.40 3.32
CA HIS A 210 7.08 -23.34 2.71
C HIS A 210 7.60 -24.29 3.80
N HIS A 211 6.76 -25.20 4.27
CA HIS A 211 7.20 -26.39 4.99
C HIS A 211 7.22 -27.52 3.97
N GLU A 212 8.40 -27.77 3.41
CA GLU A 212 8.77 -29.11 2.91
C GLU A 212 8.87 -30.09 4.08
#